data_AF-A0A7X5KRY3-F1
#
_entry.id   AF-A0A7X5KRY3-F1
#
_cell.length_a   1.000
_cell.length_b   1.000
_cell.length_c   1.000
_cell.angle_alpha   90.00
_cell.angle_beta   90.00
_cell.angle_gamma   90.00
#
_symmetry.space_group_name_H-M   'P 1'
#
loop_
_entity.id
_entity.type
_entity.pdbx_description
1 polymer ?
#
loop_
_entity_poly.entity_id
_entity_poly.type
_entity_poly.pdbx_seq_one_letter_code
_entity_poly.pdbx_strand_id
1 'polypeptide(L)'
;MRIVSEKKLKCRTDIILHLIISRHILFADKPIKTERRFLMRKYRFTACLIAALLSTSTVFADFNYSADYSNERVVINGVTNTETEEISVQVYKPNAGNISDSGNSILFNDQCTSDGGKYEIPFRYDGAENGIYEINVRESGTDKIYTKKIKLVPKQEYITAVSELNKASQSSEQDFVNAFNTYGNVFDIDEELKKGKSFQDSVKKLAAGIKNSQLTVENNQLNDKIVNTYVILNAVKQSEIKNVIGYLDYLQQNDDFIADLSKICTSDVKAEYLTSKLKNIAGFGVDGADKSLREALILTAARHSNVGALKAVVEKYGADVGMQLSSIKSYAYSSVSGKDYGSAADLNTALKNAESPSESSGGSGGGGGSGSSGNKSNSTGSTGVTFPGTGKAEVPEINARFIDLNTVEWAYEAIMALADNGIVNGKTDNEFYPNDKVTREEFAKLLVCMARLENGAYSNDHFTDVGADAWYSRYVNIAYENGICNGIGGGYFGVGKEITRQDMSVMVHNLLKSNHEAMNPLHTEFADDEDISDYAKPAVSSLSAMGVINGVGDNMFAPKDNATRAQAAVIIYAAYKRMNGVISQ
;
A
#
# COMPACT_ATOMS: atom_id res chain seq x y z
N MET A 1 21.41 4.97 -52.26
CA MET A 1 20.94 3.69 -52.86
C MET A 1 20.91 2.68 -51.72
N ARG A 2 19.80 2.53 -50.99
CA ARG A 2 18.60 1.75 -51.32
C ARG A 2 18.93 0.28 -51.63
N ILE A 3 18.32 -0.58 -50.81
CA ILE A 3 18.11 -2.04 -50.98
C ILE A 3 19.29 -2.90 -50.50
N VAL A 4 19.14 -3.49 -49.31
CA VAL A 4 19.11 -4.95 -48.99
C VAL A 4 19.32 -5.08 -47.48
N SER A 5 18.23 -5.29 -46.71
CA SER A 5 18.28 -5.91 -45.36
C SER A 5 16.88 -6.27 -44.81
N GLU A 6 15.77 -5.79 -45.38
CA GLU A 6 14.40 -6.04 -44.88
C GLU A 6 13.77 -7.41 -45.22
N LYS A 7 14.56 -8.46 -45.51
CA LYS A 7 14.00 -9.77 -45.93
C LYS A 7 14.31 -10.98 -45.05
N LYS A 8 14.76 -10.81 -43.81
CA LYS A 8 14.99 -11.95 -42.89
C LYS A 8 14.27 -11.97 -41.54
N LEU A 9 13.37 -11.02 -41.25
CA LEU A 9 12.60 -11.02 -40.00
C LEU A 9 11.07 -11.11 -40.18
N LYS A 10 10.60 -11.64 -41.32
CA LYS A 10 9.17 -11.83 -41.62
C LYS A 10 8.77 -13.30 -41.87
N CYS A 11 9.54 -14.26 -41.34
CA CYS A 11 9.31 -15.70 -41.59
C CYS A 11 9.31 -16.57 -40.31
N ARG A 12 9.12 -15.98 -39.12
CA ARG A 12 8.99 -16.76 -37.87
C ARG A 12 7.66 -16.58 -37.12
N THR A 13 6.82 -15.62 -37.51
CA THR A 13 5.53 -15.38 -36.86
C THR A 13 4.35 -16.06 -37.57
N ASP A 14 4.46 -16.33 -38.87
CA ASP A 14 3.37 -16.96 -39.65
C ASP A 14 3.27 -18.50 -39.51
N ILE A 15 4.28 -19.15 -38.92
CA ILE A 15 4.28 -20.62 -38.73
C ILE A 15 3.49 -21.01 -37.48
N ILE A 16 3.37 -20.13 -36.48
CA ILE A 16 2.64 -20.43 -35.23
C ILE A 16 1.13 -20.22 -35.42
N LEU A 17 0.72 -19.28 -36.28
CA LEU A 17 -0.70 -19.02 -36.56
C LEU A 17 -1.35 -20.12 -37.43
N HIS A 18 -0.58 -20.78 -38.30
CA HIS A 18 -1.07 -21.87 -39.14
C HIS A 18 -1.22 -23.22 -38.41
N LEU A 19 -0.49 -23.42 -37.30
CA LEU A 19 -0.56 -24.63 -36.48
C LEU A 19 -1.73 -24.63 -35.48
N ILE A 20 -2.23 -23.45 -35.08
CA ILE A 20 -3.35 -23.33 -34.13
C ILE A 20 -4.70 -23.45 -34.86
N ILE A 21 -4.78 -23.06 -36.14
CA ILE A 21 -6.03 -23.12 -36.92
C ILE A 21 -6.30 -24.52 -37.50
N SER A 22 -5.30 -25.40 -37.60
CA SER A 22 -5.46 -26.74 -38.20
C SER A 22 -5.94 -27.84 -37.24
N ARG A 23 -6.23 -27.54 -35.97
CA ARG A 23 -6.63 -28.58 -34.98
C ARG A 23 -8.09 -28.56 -34.55
N HIS A 24 -8.94 -27.70 -35.13
CA HIS A 24 -10.36 -27.58 -34.72
C HIS A 24 -11.40 -27.63 -35.85
N ILE A 25 -11.04 -28.15 -37.03
CA ILE A 25 -12.03 -28.41 -38.10
C ILE A 25 -11.87 -29.84 -38.62
N LEU A 26 -12.35 -30.80 -37.84
CA LEU A 26 -12.81 -32.10 -38.32
C LEU A 26 -14.22 -32.28 -37.75
N PHE A 27 -15.16 -32.66 -38.63
CA PHE A 27 -16.61 -32.86 -38.42
C PHE A 27 -17.52 -31.62 -38.55
N ALA A 28 -17.96 -31.34 -39.78
CA ALA A 28 -19.38 -31.43 -40.17
C ALA A 28 -19.60 -30.95 -41.62
N ASP A 29 -20.34 -31.78 -42.37
CA ASP A 29 -20.64 -31.70 -43.81
C ASP A 29 -21.79 -30.71 -44.16
N LYS A 30 -21.56 -29.86 -45.19
CA LYS A 30 -22.52 -29.37 -46.22
C LYS A 30 -23.76 -28.51 -45.79
N PRO A 31 -24.50 -27.83 -46.71
CA PRO A 31 -24.16 -26.46 -47.14
C PRO A 31 -25.39 -25.53 -47.37
N ILE A 32 -25.56 -24.41 -46.67
CA ILE A 32 -26.61 -23.43 -47.08
C ILE A 32 -26.08 -21.99 -47.08
N LYS A 33 -25.90 -21.48 -48.29
CA LYS A 33 -25.49 -20.11 -48.66
C LYS A 33 -26.66 -19.14 -48.45
N THR A 34 -26.89 -18.64 -47.23
CA THR A 34 -27.66 -17.38 -47.06
C THR A 34 -27.33 -16.55 -45.81
N GLU A 35 -26.21 -16.81 -45.10
CA GLU A 35 -25.80 -15.97 -43.94
C GLU A 35 -24.43 -15.28 -44.05
N ARG A 36 -23.80 -15.25 -45.24
CA ARG A 36 -22.49 -14.58 -45.43
C ARG A 36 -22.56 -13.06 -45.69
N ARG A 37 -23.71 -12.41 -45.47
CA ARG A 37 -23.81 -10.94 -45.46
C ARG A 37 -24.17 -10.34 -44.09
N PHE A 38 -24.38 -11.16 -43.07
CA PHE A 38 -24.58 -10.66 -41.69
C PHE A 38 -23.42 -11.02 -40.73
N LEU A 39 -22.59 -12.01 -41.08
CA LEU A 39 -21.45 -12.44 -40.24
C LEU A 39 -20.13 -11.66 -40.42
N MET A 40 -20.03 -10.74 -41.40
CA MET A 40 -18.84 -9.89 -41.62
C MET A 40 -19.04 -8.42 -41.20
N ARG A 41 -19.98 -8.15 -40.29
CA ARG A 41 -20.10 -6.87 -39.58
C ARG A 41 -20.01 -7.00 -38.05
N LYS A 42 -19.94 -8.23 -37.52
CA LYS A 42 -19.87 -8.54 -36.07
C LYS A 42 -18.48 -8.96 -35.55
N TYR A 43 -17.44 -8.99 -36.40
CA TYR A 43 -16.05 -9.24 -36.00
C TYR A 43 -15.11 -8.03 -36.26
N ARG A 44 -15.64 -6.81 -36.19
CA ARG A 44 -14.85 -5.56 -36.27
C ARG A 44 -14.97 -4.65 -35.05
N PHE A 45 -15.59 -5.14 -33.96
CA PHE A 45 -15.63 -4.44 -32.67
C PHE A 45 -15.13 -5.27 -31.48
N THR A 46 -14.60 -6.47 -31.74
CA THR A 46 -14.15 -7.41 -30.71
C THR A 46 -12.69 -7.82 -30.93
N ALA A 47 -11.85 -6.81 -31.18
CA ALA A 47 -10.39 -6.89 -31.03
C ALA A 47 -9.82 -5.62 -30.34
N CYS A 48 -10.68 -4.70 -29.89
CA CYS A 48 -10.28 -3.46 -29.20
C CYS A 48 -10.57 -3.46 -27.69
N LEU A 49 -11.05 -4.56 -27.09
CA LEU A 49 -11.40 -4.58 -25.66
C LEU A 49 -10.58 -5.56 -24.79
N ILE A 50 -9.62 -6.30 -25.36
CA ILE A 50 -8.66 -7.12 -24.58
C ILE A 50 -7.24 -6.50 -24.61
N ALA A 51 -7.03 -5.41 -25.36
CA ALA A 51 -5.82 -4.59 -25.26
C ALA A 51 -5.98 -3.39 -24.29
N ALA A 52 -7.16 -3.24 -23.65
CA ALA A 52 -7.46 -2.13 -22.74
C ALA A 52 -7.47 -2.52 -21.25
N LEU A 53 -7.00 -3.72 -20.89
CA LEU A 53 -6.84 -4.19 -19.49
C LEU A 53 -5.40 -4.58 -19.14
N LEU A 54 -4.44 -4.09 -19.93
CA LEU A 54 -3.04 -3.95 -19.53
C LEU A 54 -2.57 -2.53 -19.87
N SER A 55 -3.31 -1.52 -19.41
CA SER A 55 -2.68 -0.22 -19.20
C SER A 55 -2.12 -0.24 -17.80
N THR A 56 -0.83 -0.54 -17.66
CA THR A 56 -0.06 0.03 -16.55
C THR A 56 -0.28 1.53 -16.65
N SER A 57 -1.02 2.12 -15.72
CA SER A 57 -1.05 3.57 -15.52
C SER A 57 0.33 3.99 -15.03
N THR A 58 1.30 4.08 -15.94
CA THR A 58 2.49 4.88 -15.71
C THR A 58 2.39 6.04 -16.66
N VAL A 59 1.65 7.06 -16.22
CA VAL A 59 1.92 8.44 -16.64
C VAL A 59 3.43 8.62 -16.56
N PHE A 60 4.12 9.09 -17.60
CA PHE A 60 5.50 9.57 -17.47
C PHE A 60 5.53 10.50 -16.25
N ALA A 61 6.10 10.06 -15.14
CA ALA A 61 5.95 10.74 -13.85
C ALA A 61 7.27 10.89 -13.13
N ASP A 62 8.26 10.08 -13.48
CA ASP A 62 9.48 9.97 -12.71
C ASP A 62 10.63 9.44 -13.58
N PHE A 63 11.85 9.90 -13.31
CA PHE A 63 13.08 9.46 -13.97
C PHE A 63 14.14 9.15 -12.92
N ASN A 64 15.06 8.26 -13.25
CA ASN A 64 16.17 7.88 -12.38
C ASN A 64 17.49 8.40 -12.92
N TYR A 65 18.46 8.54 -12.02
CA TYR A 65 19.82 8.89 -12.38
C TYR A 65 20.83 8.14 -11.52
N SER A 66 22.04 8.01 -12.03
CA SER A 66 23.21 7.53 -11.29
C SER A 66 24.43 8.34 -11.68
N ALA A 67 25.22 8.76 -10.68
CA ALA A 67 26.52 9.39 -10.89
C ALA A 67 27.64 8.43 -10.48
N ASP A 68 28.67 8.36 -11.32
CA ASP A 68 29.93 7.67 -11.09
C ASP A 68 31.05 8.71 -11.02
N TYR A 69 31.50 8.99 -9.81
CA TYR A 69 32.51 10.00 -9.55
C TYR A 69 33.92 9.57 -10.01
N SER A 70 34.17 8.27 -10.13
CA SER A 70 35.46 7.73 -10.57
C SER A 70 35.69 7.96 -12.06
N ASN A 71 34.60 8.03 -12.83
CA ASN A 71 34.61 8.24 -14.28
C ASN A 71 34.02 9.57 -14.71
N GLU A 72 33.56 10.41 -13.77
CA GLU A 72 32.84 11.67 -14.02
C GLU A 72 31.70 11.50 -15.01
N ARG A 73 30.91 10.44 -14.80
CA ARG A 73 29.83 10.04 -15.69
C ARG A 73 28.51 10.07 -14.94
N VAL A 74 27.48 10.58 -15.60
CA VAL A 74 26.10 10.45 -15.17
C VAL A 74 25.33 9.66 -16.21
N VAL A 75 24.36 8.88 -15.76
CA VAL A 75 23.37 8.21 -16.60
C VAL A 75 21.99 8.64 -16.11
N ILE A 76 21.19 9.22 -16.99
CA ILE A 76 19.77 9.55 -16.73
C ILE A 76 18.92 8.58 -17.53
N ASN A 77 17.93 7.96 -16.90
CA ASN A 77 17.06 6.98 -17.57
C ASN A 77 15.61 7.08 -17.07
N GLY A 78 14.69 6.54 -17.85
CA GLY A 78 13.29 6.48 -17.48
C GLY A 78 12.44 5.69 -18.47
N VAL A 79 11.13 5.72 -18.23
CA VAL A 79 10.12 5.03 -19.04
C VAL A 79 9.13 6.02 -19.63
N THR A 80 8.65 5.76 -20.84
CA THR A 80 7.70 6.60 -21.58
C THR A 80 6.38 5.87 -21.82
N ASN A 81 5.32 6.65 -22.07
CA ASN A 81 3.97 6.09 -22.32
C ASN A 81 3.88 5.35 -23.65
N THR A 82 4.63 5.83 -24.65
CA THR A 82 4.66 5.28 -25.99
C THR A 82 5.98 4.56 -26.23
N GLU A 83 6.00 3.64 -27.21
CA GLU A 83 7.22 2.93 -27.59
C GLU A 83 8.32 3.87 -28.11
N THR A 84 7.90 5.00 -28.69
CA THR A 84 8.78 5.99 -29.31
C THR A 84 8.34 7.40 -28.96
N GLU A 85 9.05 8.01 -28.04
CA GLU A 85 8.78 9.36 -27.52
C GLU A 85 10.08 10.16 -27.51
N GLU A 86 10.05 11.43 -27.92
CA GLU A 86 11.23 12.28 -27.85
C GLU A 86 11.35 12.92 -26.46
N ILE A 87 12.52 12.77 -25.85
CA ILE A 87 12.82 13.21 -24.49
C ILE A 87 13.99 14.17 -24.53
N SER A 88 13.80 15.34 -23.92
CA SER A 88 14.85 16.34 -23.71
C SER A 88 15.31 16.35 -22.26
N VAL A 89 16.62 16.48 -22.05
CA VAL A 89 17.25 16.50 -20.74
C VAL A 89 18.17 17.71 -20.65
N GLN A 90 18.00 18.48 -19.58
CA GLN A 90 18.81 19.64 -19.24
C GLN A 90 19.35 19.50 -17.82
N VAL A 91 20.63 19.79 -17.63
CA VAL A 91 21.25 19.80 -16.30
C VAL A 91 21.81 21.19 -16.04
N TYR A 92 21.32 21.85 -15.00
CA TYR A 92 21.68 23.20 -14.61
C TYR A 92 22.73 23.21 -13.51
N LYS A 93 23.67 24.16 -13.61
CA LYS A 93 24.71 24.41 -12.61
C LYS A 93 24.10 24.96 -11.31
N PRO A 94 24.80 24.84 -10.17
CA PRO A 94 24.36 25.44 -8.91
C PRO A 94 24.04 26.93 -9.07
N ASN A 95 22.97 27.41 -8.43
CA ASN A 95 22.57 28.83 -8.40
C ASN A 95 22.25 29.45 -9.76
N ALA A 96 21.81 28.67 -10.75
CA ALA A 96 21.20 29.14 -12.00
C ALA A 96 19.84 29.83 -11.76
N GLY A 97 19.79 30.83 -10.87
CA GLY A 97 18.63 31.65 -10.60
C GLY A 97 18.37 32.56 -11.80
N ASN A 98 17.41 32.17 -12.64
CA ASN A 98 16.87 32.83 -13.84
C ASN A 98 17.42 32.29 -15.17
N ILE A 99 16.49 31.69 -15.92
CA ILE A 99 16.62 31.01 -17.22
C ILE A 99 17.05 31.96 -18.36
N SER A 100 17.21 33.26 -18.10
CA SER A 100 17.49 34.28 -19.12
C SER A 100 18.95 34.31 -19.62
N ASP A 101 19.89 33.66 -18.94
CA ASP A 101 21.29 33.52 -19.39
C ASP A 101 21.61 32.04 -19.67
N SER A 102 21.14 31.55 -20.82
CA SER A 102 21.14 30.14 -21.20
C SER A 102 22.52 29.56 -21.56
N GLY A 103 23.55 30.38 -21.75
CA GLY A 103 24.89 29.91 -22.14
C GLY A 103 25.78 29.45 -20.98
N ASN A 104 25.70 30.10 -19.81
CA ASN A 104 26.60 29.83 -18.68
C ASN A 104 25.99 28.95 -17.57
N SER A 105 24.66 28.78 -17.59
CA SER A 105 23.89 28.16 -16.52
C SER A 105 23.64 26.65 -16.72
N ILE A 106 23.87 26.14 -17.93
CA ILE A 106 23.60 24.75 -18.31
C ILE A 106 24.93 23.98 -18.37
N LEU A 107 24.99 22.84 -17.68
CA LEU A 107 26.07 21.87 -17.73
C LEU A 107 25.89 20.90 -18.90
N PHE A 108 24.65 20.43 -19.10
CA PHE A 108 24.32 19.42 -20.11
C PHE A 108 22.95 19.71 -20.73
N ASN A 109 22.82 19.54 -22.03
CA ASN A 109 21.56 19.65 -22.76
C ASN A 109 21.61 18.70 -23.96
N ASP A 110 20.72 17.72 -23.98
CA ASP A 110 20.62 16.74 -25.06
C ASP A 110 19.19 16.21 -25.19
N GLN A 111 18.93 15.49 -26.27
CA GLN A 111 17.65 14.85 -26.55
C GLN A 111 17.84 13.46 -27.12
N CYS A 112 16.92 12.55 -26.79
CA CYS A 112 16.90 11.20 -27.35
C CYS A 112 15.46 10.79 -27.69
N THR A 113 15.31 9.69 -28.42
CA THR A 113 14.02 9.04 -28.62
C THR A 113 14.00 7.74 -27.83
N SER A 114 12.92 7.48 -27.09
CA SER A 114 12.76 6.21 -26.39
C SER A 114 12.67 5.04 -27.36
N ASP A 115 13.16 3.88 -26.91
CA ASP A 115 13.10 2.61 -27.63
C ASP A 115 12.37 1.59 -26.75
N GLY A 116 11.25 1.05 -27.25
CA GLY A 116 10.39 0.16 -26.47
C GLY A 116 9.86 0.82 -25.19
N GLY A 117 9.68 2.14 -25.20
CA GLY A 117 9.19 2.90 -24.07
C GLY A 117 10.23 3.17 -22.98
N LYS A 118 11.52 3.04 -23.28
CA LYS A 118 12.63 3.33 -22.34
C LYS A 118 13.64 4.28 -22.97
N TYR A 119 14.27 5.10 -22.15
CA TYR A 119 15.37 5.96 -22.60
C TYR A 119 16.52 5.96 -21.61
N GLU A 120 17.73 6.19 -22.13
CA GLU A 120 18.95 6.38 -21.35
C GLU A 120 19.81 7.44 -22.04
N ILE A 121 20.22 8.47 -21.28
CA ILE A 121 21.12 9.52 -21.74
C ILE A 121 22.33 9.57 -20.80
N PRO A 122 23.47 8.97 -21.21
CA PRO A 122 24.71 9.10 -20.48
C PRO A 122 25.45 10.38 -20.88
N PHE A 123 26.09 11.05 -19.93
CA PHE A 123 26.99 12.18 -20.21
C PHE A 123 28.18 12.22 -19.26
N ARG A 124 29.23 12.94 -19.67
CA ARG A 124 30.39 13.25 -18.82
C ARG A 124 30.28 14.67 -18.29
N TYR A 125 30.68 14.89 -17.05
CA TYR A 125 30.68 16.21 -16.42
C TYR A 125 32.10 16.72 -16.14
N ASP A 126 33.04 16.40 -17.03
CA ASP A 126 34.46 16.75 -16.89
C ASP A 126 34.65 18.24 -16.54
N GLY A 127 35.29 18.50 -15.39
CA GLY A 127 35.56 19.87 -14.91
C GLY A 127 34.38 20.59 -14.25
N ALA A 128 33.25 19.93 -14.02
CA ALA A 128 32.16 20.50 -13.21
C ALA A 128 32.59 20.65 -11.74
N GLU A 129 32.18 21.73 -11.10
CA GLU A 129 32.50 21.99 -9.69
C GLU A 129 31.68 21.09 -8.75
N ASN A 130 32.21 20.85 -7.55
CA ASN A 130 31.46 20.16 -6.50
C ASN A 130 30.22 20.97 -6.13
N GLY A 131 29.03 20.38 -6.33
CA GLY A 131 27.79 21.08 -6.07
C GLY A 131 26.54 20.26 -6.31
N ILE A 132 25.39 20.87 -6.00
CA ILE A 132 24.07 20.32 -6.32
C ILE A 132 23.59 20.96 -7.62
N TYR A 133 23.34 20.11 -8.60
CA TYR A 133 22.85 20.45 -9.93
C TYR A 133 21.38 20.08 -10.03
N GLU A 134 20.66 20.72 -10.95
CA GLU A 134 19.25 20.44 -11.20
C GLU A 134 19.08 19.75 -12.56
N ILE A 135 18.49 18.56 -12.56
CA ILE A 135 18.14 17.80 -13.76
C ILE A 135 16.69 18.10 -14.09
N ASN A 136 16.44 18.60 -15.30
CA ASN A 136 15.13 18.81 -15.88
C ASN A 136 14.95 17.85 -17.07
N VAL A 137 13.91 17.02 -16.99
CA VAL A 137 13.51 16.11 -18.07
C VAL A 137 12.14 16.52 -18.58
N ARG A 138 11.98 16.53 -19.91
CA ARG A 138 10.72 16.89 -20.57
C ARG A 138 10.46 15.98 -21.77
N GLU A 139 9.21 15.55 -21.90
CA GLU A 139 8.65 14.91 -23.08
C GLU A 139 8.29 15.95 -24.15
N SER A 140 8.76 15.77 -25.38
CA SER A 140 8.51 16.68 -26.50
C SER A 140 7.02 16.91 -26.72
N GLY A 141 6.63 18.18 -26.89
CA GLY A 141 5.21 18.54 -27.06
C GLY A 141 4.42 18.63 -25.75
N THR A 142 5.06 18.42 -24.59
CA THR A 142 4.47 18.69 -23.27
C THR A 142 5.08 19.92 -22.60
N ASP A 143 4.27 20.60 -21.79
CA ASP A 143 4.72 21.69 -20.91
C ASP A 143 5.21 21.17 -19.55
N LYS A 144 5.11 19.86 -19.30
CA LYS A 144 5.45 19.26 -18.00
C LYS A 144 6.96 19.02 -17.92
N ILE A 145 7.58 19.59 -16.89
CA ILE A 145 9.00 19.42 -16.58
C ILE A 145 9.10 18.61 -15.30
N TYR A 146 9.93 17.57 -15.31
CA TYR A 146 10.25 16.77 -14.15
C TYR A 146 11.63 17.16 -13.67
N THR A 147 11.73 17.48 -12.39
CA THR A 147 12.94 18.06 -11.81
C THR A 147 13.46 17.19 -10.67
N LYS A 148 14.75 16.83 -10.71
CA LYS A 148 15.47 16.22 -9.59
C LYS A 148 16.80 16.93 -9.35
N LYS A 149 17.31 16.87 -8.12
CA LYS A 149 18.62 17.39 -7.77
C LYS A 149 19.66 16.27 -7.81
N ILE A 150 20.87 16.56 -8.26
CA ILE A 150 21.99 15.60 -8.29
C ILE A 150 23.24 16.24 -7.71
N LYS A 151 23.93 15.50 -6.83
CA LYS A 151 25.28 15.85 -6.39
C LYS A 151 26.29 15.44 -7.46
N LEU A 152 27.11 16.38 -7.91
CA LEU A 152 28.29 16.08 -8.74
C LEU A 152 29.55 16.48 -7.98
N VAL A 153 30.57 15.63 -8.06
CA VAL A 153 31.86 15.83 -7.42
C VAL A 153 32.98 15.57 -8.43
N PRO A 154 33.97 16.48 -8.55
CA PRO A 154 35.15 16.25 -9.37
C PRO A 154 35.91 15.01 -8.90
N LYS A 155 36.40 14.21 -9.85
CA LYS A 155 37.10 12.95 -9.57
C LYS A 155 38.24 13.12 -8.58
N GLN A 156 39.09 14.13 -8.79
CA GLN A 156 40.28 14.31 -7.95
C GLN A 156 39.92 14.74 -6.52
N GLU A 157 38.87 15.56 -6.37
CA GLU A 157 38.35 15.96 -5.06
C GLU A 157 37.79 14.74 -4.32
N TYR A 158 37.03 13.89 -5.03
CA TYR A 158 36.50 12.65 -4.48
C TYR A 158 37.58 11.65 -4.04
N ILE A 159 38.59 11.41 -4.89
CA ILE A 159 39.74 10.55 -4.58
C ILE A 159 40.46 11.04 -3.32
N THR A 160 40.69 12.36 -3.23
CA THR A 160 41.38 12.97 -2.10
C THR A 160 40.56 12.79 -0.82
N ALA A 161 39.25 13.06 -0.87
CA ALA A 161 38.35 12.90 0.26
C ALA A 161 38.33 11.45 0.77
N VAL A 162 38.12 10.47 -0.11
CA VAL A 162 38.10 9.04 0.24
C VAL A 162 39.42 8.62 0.90
N SER A 163 40.56 9.01 0.31
CA SER A 163 41.89 8.70 0.84
C SER A 163 42.12 9.29 2.24
N GLU A 164 41.85 10.58 2.43
CA GLU A 164 42.10 11.24 3.71
C GLU A 164 41.14 10.77 4.82
N LEU A 165 39.88 10.47 4.49
CA LEU A 165 38.92 9.91 5.46
C LEU A 165 39.30 8.50 5.90
N ASN A 166 39.70 7.63 4.96
CA ASN A 166 40.19 6.30 5.29
C ASN A 166 41.44 6.37 6.19
N LYS A 167 42.40 7.22 5.84
CA LYS A 167 43.60 7.45 6.66
C LYS A 167 43.25 7.96 8.05
N ALA A 168 42.39 8.97 8.16
CA ALA A 168 41.98 9.55 9.44
C ALA A 168 41.22 8.54 10.32
N SER A 169 40.44 7.63 9.73
CA SER A 169 39.73 6.56 10.46
C SER A 169 40.67 5.59 11.20
N GLN A 170 41.92 5.49 10.77
CA GLN A 170 42.95 4.65 11.40
C GLN A 170 43.73 5.37 12.52
N SER A 171 43.61 6.70 12.61
CA SER A 171 44.32 7.52 13.59
C SER A 171 43.52 7.67 14.88
N SER A 172 42.81 8.79 15.05
CA SER A 172 41.97 9.08 16.22
C SER A 172 40.59 9.57 15.79
N GLU A 173 39.60 9.48 16.69
CA GLU A 173 38.25 10.01 16.45
C GLU A 173 38.29 11.50 16.08
N GLN A 174 39.13 12.30 16.77
CA GLN A 174 39.24 13.73 16.52
C GLN A 174 39.86 14.03 15.15
N ASP A 175 40.86 13.25 14.73
CA ASP A 175 41.45 13.40 13.38
C ASP A 175 40.41 13.09 12.31
N PHE A 176 39.60 12.06 12.52
CA PHE A 176 38.51 11.73 11.61
C PHE A 176 37.47 12.85 11.53
N VAL A 177 37.04 13.40 12.67
CA VAL A 177 36.11 14.54 12.70
C VAL A 177 36.68 15.74 11.94
N ASN A 178 37.96 16.07 12.14
CA ASN A 178 38.62 17.17 11.43
C ASN A 178 38.69 16.92 9.92
N ALA A 179 39.05 15.70 9.51
CA ALA A 179 39.08 15.29 8.11
C ALA A 179 37.68 15.34 7.49
N PHE A 180 36.66 14.86 8.18
CA PHE A 180 35.27 14.90 7.72
C PHE A 180 34.73 16.32 7.59
N ASN A 181 35.06 17.23 8.51
CA ASN A 181 34.69 18.64 8.36
C ASN A 181 35.37 19.31 7.15
N THR A 182 36.52 18.79 6.72
CA THR A 182 37.26 19.32 5.56
C THR A 182 36.79 18.71 4.24
N TYR A 183 36.55 17.40 4.22
CA TYR A 183 36.36 16.60 3.00
C TYR A 183 34.97 15.96 2.87
N GLY A 184 34.12 16.02 3.90
CA GLY A 184 32.82 15.35 3.93
C GLY A 184 31.75 15.99 3.04
N ASN A 185 32.02 17.16 2.46
CA ASN A 185 31.12 17.85 1.52
C ASN A 185 30.93 17.11 0.18
N VAL A 186 31.75 16.08 -0.09
CA VAL A 186 31.64 15.22 -1.27
C VAL A 186 30.46 14.24 -1.18
N PHE A 187 29.97 13.95 0.04
CA PHE A 187 28.83 13.06 0.22
C PHE A 187 27.52 13.81 0.08
N ASP A 188 26.53 13.15 -0.51
CA ASP A 188 25.17 13.68 -0.62
C ASP A 188 24.40 13.44 0.67
N ILE A 189 24.50 14.41 1.60
CA ILE A 189 23.84 14.38 2.90
C ILE A 189 22.83 15.53 2.95
N ASP A 190 21.62 15.22 3.40
CA ASP A 190 20.56 16.20 3.61
C ASP A 190 20.99 17.37 4.51
N GLU A 191 20.70 18.60 4.08
CA GLU A 191 21.15 19.83 4.74
C GLU A 191 20.48 20.07 6.10
N GLU A 192 19.26 19.59 6.32
CA GLU A 192 18.59 19.70 7.62
C GLU A 192 19.24 18.74 8.63
N LEU A 193 19.66 17.56 8.19
CA LEU A 193 20.40 16.62 9.04
C LEU A 193 21.77 17.17 9.44
N LYS A 194 22.47 17.92 8.58
CA LYS A 194 23.74 18.58 8.92
C LYS A 194 23.59 19.62 10.05
N LYS A 195 22.43 20.28 10.12
CA LYS A 195 22.10 21.27 11.16
C LYS A 195 21.66 20.59 12.47
N GLY A 196 21.30 19.31 12.42
CA GLY A 196 20.86 18.53 13.57
C GLY A 196 21.94 18.39 14.64
N LYS A 197 21.53 18.41 15.91
CA LYS A 197 22.44 18.22 17.07
C LYS A 197 23.07 16.81 17.07
N SER A 198 22.43 15.82 16.43
CA SER A 198 22.97 14.47 16.27
C SER A 198 24.08 14.35 15.24
N PHE A 199 24.27 15.33 14.35
CA PHE A 199 25.18 15.22 13.21
C PHE A 199 26.63 14.95 13.63
N GLN A 200 27.16 15.76 14.55
CA GLN A 200 28.55 15.61 15.02
C GLN A 200 28.79 14.29 15.76
N ASP A 201 27.79 13.81 16.50
CA ASP A 201 27.85 12.47 17.13
C ASP A 201 27.81 11.35 16.08
N SER A 202 27.12 11.56 14.95
CA SER A 202 27.11 10.63 13.82
C SER A 202 28.48 10.54 13.15
N VAL A 203 29.15 11.67 12.94
CA VAL A 203 30.51 11.73 12.36
C VAL A 203 31.50 10.96 13.23
N LYS A 204 31.40 11.07 14.56
CA LYS A 204 32.24 10.30 15.49
C LYS A 204 32.02 8.79 15.35
N LYS A 205 30.75 8.36 15.32
CA LYS A 205 30.37 6.95 15.14
C LYS A 205 30.80 6.40 13.78
N LEU A 206 30.75 7.23 12.74
CA LEU A 206 31.14 6.89 11.38
C LEU A 206 32.63 6.50 11.29
N ALA A 207 33.50 7.11 12.11
CA ALA A 207 34.93 6.79 12.15
C ALA A 207 35.17 5.28 12.36
N ALA A 208 34.45 4.67 13.31
CA ALA A 208 34.55 3.24 13.60
C ALA A 208 33.97 2.37 12.47
N GLY A 209 32.92 2.84 11.79
CA GLY A 209 32.34 2.17 10.61
C GLY A 209 33.34 2.10 9.47
N ILE A 210 33.88 3.25 9.06
CA ILE A 210 34.85 3.37 7.97
C ILE A 210 36.14 2.63 8.30
N LYS A 211 36.57 2.63 9.57
CA LYS A 211 37.76 1.87 9.99
C LYS A 211 37.67 0.40 9.58
N ASN A 212 36.48 -0.20 9.67
CA ASN A 212 36.25 -1.61 9.36
C ASN A 212 35.91 -1.87 7.89
N SER A 213 35.09 -1.03 7.27
CA SER A 213 34.60 -1.25 5.90
C SER A 213 35.51 -0.66 4.83
N GLN A 214 36.22 0.43 5.15
CA GLN A 214 36.90 1.35 4.22
C GLN A 214 35.95 1.95 3.16
N LEU A 215 36.22 3.18 2.75
CA LEU A 215 35.59 3.80 1.58
C LEU A 215 36.37 3.44 0.31
N THR A 216 35.68 3.31 -0.82
CA THR A 216 36.31 2.96 -2.12
C THR A 216 36.04 4.02 -3.17
N VAL A 217 37.00 4.30 -4.06
CA VAL A 217 36.82 5.34 -5.10
C VAL A 217 35.84 4.87 -6.17
N GLU A 218 35.76 3.56 -6.39
CA GLU A 218 35.01 2.91 -7.45
C GLU A 218 33.50 2.86 -7.18
N ASN A 219 33.07 3.05 -5.93
CA ASN A 219 31.67 2.90 -5.55
C ASN A 219 31.19 4.04 -4.65
N ASN A 220 30.93 5.19 -5.26
CA ASN A 220 30.44 6.35 -4.53
C ASN A 220 29.06 6.16 -3.92
N GLN A 221 28.19 5.40 -4.58
CA GLN A 221 26.87 5.07 -4.04
C GLN A 221 26.98 4.33 -2.71
N LEU A 222 27.83 3.30 -2.62
CA LEU A 222 28.04 2.60 -1.35
C LEU A 222 28.61 3.52 -0.26
N ASN A 223 29.55 4.40 -0.62
CA ASN A 223 30.10 5.34 0.33
C ASN A 223 29.02 6.32 0.85
N ASP A 224 28.17 6.86 -0.03
CA ASP A 224 27.03 7.70 0.35
C ASP A 224 26.06 6.92 1.26
N LYS A 225 25.73 5.66 0.93
CA LYS A 225 24.89 4.79 1.75
C LYS A 225 25.48 4.61 3.15
N ILE A 226 26.79 4.35 3.26
CA ILE A 226 27.48 4.23 4.55
C ILE A 226 27.29 5.51 5.36
N VAL A 227 27.68 6.66 4.79
CA VAL A 227 27.64 7.95 5.51
C VAL A 227 26.20 8.29 5.93
N ASN A 228 25.26 8.25 5.00
CA ASN A 228 23.85 8.57 5.26
C ASN A 228 23.20 7.63 6.27
N THR A 229 23.55 6.34 6.26
CA THR A 229 23.06 5.38 7.26
C THR A 229 23.42 5.84 8.68
N TYR A 230 24.66 6.24 8.93
CA TYR A 230 25.07 6.69 10.26
C TYR A 230 24.35 7.98 10.66
N VAL A 231 24.25 8.94 9.74
CA VAL A 231 23.59 10.23 10.00
C VAL A 231 22.10 10.03 10.31
N ILE A 232 21.37 9.33 9.45
CA ILE A 232 19.93 9.12 9.56
C ILE A 232 19.58 8.29 10.80
N LEU A 233 20.26 7.16 11.03
CA LEU A 233 19.96 6.31 12.18
C LEU A 233 20.22 7.01 13.51
N ASN A 234 21.27 7.84 13.59
CA ASN A 234 21.54 8.58 14.81
C ASN A 234 20.50 9.69 15.03
N ALA A 235 20.07 10.37 13.98
CA ALA A 235 18.99 11.34 14.04
C ALA A 235 17.65 10.69 14.46
N VAL A 236 17.35 9.48 13.98
CA VAL A 236 16.19 8.69 14.43
C VAL A 236 16.30 8.36 15.93
N LYS A 237 17.45 7.88 16.40
CA LYS A 237 17.69 7.58 17.82
C LYS A 237 17.51 8.80 18.71
N GLN A 238 17.97 9.97 18.25
CA GLN A 238 17.83 11.24 18.96
C GLN A 238 16.45 11.90 18.77
N SER A 239 15.53 11.23 18.07
CA SER A 239 14.18 11.71 17.75
C SER A 239 14.15 13.04 16.98
N GLU A 240 15.19 13.31 16.17
CA GLU A 240 15.25 14.44 15.23
C GLU A 240 14.46 14.14 13.96
N ILE A 241 14.40 12.87 13.56
CA ILE A 241 13.57 12.38 12.45
C ILE A 241 12.33 11.71 13.03
N LYS A 242 11.15 12.20 12.63
CA LYS A 242 9.85 11.57 12.95
C LYS A 242 9.43 10.53 11.92
N ASN A 243 9.76 10.77 10.66
CA ASN A 243 9.41 9.92 9.53
C ASN A 243 10.67 9.59 8.72
N VAL A 244 11.19 8.37 8.88
CA VAL A 244 12.37 7.88 8.16
C VAL A 244 12.10 7.65 6.67
N ILE A 245 10.83 7.54 6.25
CA ILE A 245 10.45 7.24 4.86
C ILE A 245 10.95 8.33 3.91
N GLY A 246 10.93 9.59 4.35
CA GLY A 246 11.44 10.72 3.58
C GLY A 246 12.94 10.67 3.29
N TYR A 247 13.67 9.72 3.86
CA TYR A 247 15.10 9.55 3.69
C TYR A 247 15.50 8.20 3.06
N LEU A 248 14.55 7.41 2.54
CA LEU A 248 14.86 6.08 1.98
C LEU A 248 15.75 6.13 0.75
N ASP A 249 15.65 7.19 -0.07
CA ASP A 249 16.52 7.40 -1.24
C ASP A 249 17.99 7.57 -0.81
N TYR A 250 18.24 8.33 0.26
CA TYR A 250 19.57 8.49 0.86
C TYR A 250 20.11 7.18 1.46
N LEU A 251 19.21 6.29 1.90
CA LEU A 251 19.55 4.95 2.37
C LEU A 251 19.69 3.92 1.23
N GLN A 252 19.47 4.35 -0.02
CA GLN A 252 19.57 3.53 -1.24
C GLN A 252 18.86 2.19 -1.10
N GLN A 253 17.62 2.23 -0.60
CA GLN A 253 16.76 1.06 -0.58
C GLN A 253 16.28 0.73 -1.99
N ASN A 254 16.04 -0.54 -2.26
CA ASN A 254 15.53 -0.95 -3.57
C ASN A 254 14.04 -0.57 -3.74
N ASP A 255 13.64 -0.36 -4.99
CA ASP A 255 12.28 0.04 -5.36
C ASP A 255 11.21 -0.93 -4.83
N ASP A 256 11.52 -2.23 -4.82
CA ASP A 256 10.64 -3.27 -4.29
C ASP A 256 10.31 -3.06 -2.80
N PHE A 257 11.32 -2.72 -1.99
CA PHE A 257 11.15 -2.44 -0.57
C PHE A 257 10.42 -1.13 -0.37
N ILE A 258 10.77 -0.09 -1.13
CA ILE A 258 10.08 1.21 -1.07
C ILE A 258 8.59 1.02 -1.40
N ALA A 259 8.27 0.27 -2.47
CA ALA A 259 6.90 -0.01 -2.87
C ALA A 259 6.12 -0.80 -1.81
N ASP A 260 6.73 -1.81 -1.18
CA ASP A 260 6.07 -2.55 -0.09
C ASP A 260 5.89 -1.67 1.15
N LEU A 261 6.86 -0.81 1.44
CA LEU A 261 6.76 0.15 2.54
C LEU A 261 5.61 1.12 2.30
N SER A 262 5.45 1.67 1.08
CA SER A 262 4.34 2.57 0.73
C SER A 262 2.97 1.90 0.85
N LYS A 263 2.86 0.59 0.58
CA LYS A 263 1.60 -0.16 0.78
C LYS A 263 1.23 -0.32 2.25
N ILE A 264 2.23 -0.45 3.13
CA ILE A 264 2.01 -0.65 4.56
C ILE A 264 1.82 0.70 5.27
N CYS A 265 2.73 1.65 5.04
CA CYS A 265 2.80 2.96 5.67
C CYS A 265 2.01 4.02 4.89
N THR A 266 0.70 3.81 4.77
CA THR A 266 -0.22 4.70 4.04
C THR A 266 -0.61 5.99 4.80
N SER A 267 -0.06 6.21 5.99
CA SER A 267 -0.35 7.39 6.81
C SER A 267 0.85 7.75 7.69
N ASP A 268 0.90 9.02 8.12
CA ASP A 268 1.96 9.51 9.01
C ASP A 268 2.04 8.73 10.32
N VAL A 269 0.90 8.31 10.87
CA VAL A 269 0.84 7.48 12.10
C VAL A 269 1.62 6.18 11.92
N LYS A 270 1.45 5.50 10.78
CA LYS A 270 2.16 4.24 10.50
C LYS A 270 3.64 4.49 10.20
N ALA A 271 3.97 5.60 9.54
CA ALA A 271 5.35 5.99 9.25
C ALA A 271 6.13 6.36 10.52
N GLU A 272 5.50 7.07 11.45
CA GLU A 272 6.05 7.38 12.77
C GLU A 272 6.21 6.11 13.61
N TYR A 273 5.24 5.19 13.57
CA TYR A 273 5.36 3.89 14.22
C TYR A 273 6.55 3.09 13.68
N LEU A 274 6.71 3.00 12.36
CA LEU A 274 7.88 2.36 11.73
C LEU A 274 9.18 2.99 12.23
N THR A 275 9.25 4.33 12.21
CA THR A 275 10.41 5.09 12.69
C THR A 275 10.68 4.84 14.18
N SER A 276 9.64 4.64 14.98
CA SER A 276 9.78 4.33 16.42
C SER A 276 10.48 2.98 16.66
N LYS A 277 10.23 1.98 15.81
CA LYS A 277 10.88 0.66 15.91
C LYS A 277 12.38 0.72 15.60
N LEU A 278 12.81 1.70 14.80
CA LEU A 278 14.22 1.94 14.50
C LEU A 278 15.00 2.62 15.64
N LYS A 279 14.34 3.13 16.68
CA LYS A 279 15.04 3.77 17.81
C LYS A 279 15.88 2.78 18.63
N ASN A 280 15.44 1.52 18.68
CA ASN A 280 16.04 0.50 19.53
C ASN A 280 17.06 -0.40 18.80
N ILE A 281 17.55 0.02 17.64
CA ILE A 281 18.45 -0.82 16.84
C ILE A 281 19.77 -1.09 17.57
N ALA A 282 20.08 -2.38 17.67
CA ALA A 282 21.25 -2.88 18.39
C ALA A 282 22.57 -2.65 17.63
N GLY A 283 22.54 -2.53 16.30
CA GLY A 283 23.72 -2.35 15.46
C GLY A 283 23.68 -1.04 14.66
N PHE A 284 24.71 -0.21 14.81
CA PHE A 284 24.97 0.91 13.89
C PHE A 284 25.82 0.42 12.70
N GLY A 285 25.36 0.67 11.49
CA GLY A 285 26.04 0.28 10.24
C GLY A 285 25.05 -0.11 9.16
N VAL A 286 25.53 -0.30 7.93
CA VAL A 286 24.68 -0.56 6.73
C VAL A 286 23.86 -1.84 6.88
N ASP A 287 24.51 -2.97 7.19
CA ASP A 287 23.82 -4.26 7.34
C ASP A 287 22.81 -4.24 8.50
N GLY A 288 23.15 -3.53 9.57
CA GLY A 288 22.26 -3.32 10.71
C GLY A 288 21.03 -2.49 10.34
N ALA A 289 21.21 -1.45 9.52
CA ALA A 289 20.15 -0.56 9.08
C ALA A 289 19.14 -1.27 8.18
N ASP A 290 19.61 -1.99 7.16
CA ASP A 290 18.76 -2.71 6.21
C ASP A 290 17.91 -3.75 6.96
N LYS A 291 18.53 -4.55 7.82
CA LYS A 291 17.83 -5.52 8.66
C LYS A 291 16.80 -4.85 9.58
N SER A 292 17.17 -3.72 10.19
CA SER A 292 16.27 -2.98 11.08
C SER A 292 15.08 -2.38 10.35
N LEU A 293 15.26 -1.91 9.12
CA LEU A 293 14.17 -1.43 8.26
C LEU A 293 13.21 -2.56 7.88
N ARG A 294 13.74 -3.75 7.55
CA ARG A 294 12.90 -4.94 7.32
C ARG A 294 12.11 -5.33 8.56
N GLU A 295 12.76 -5.34 9.72
CA GLU A 295 12.12 -5.65 11.00
C GLU A 295 11.03 -4.62 11.33
N ALA A 296 11.34 -3.33 11.21
CA ALA A 296 10.38 -2.25 11.45
C ALA A 296 9.17 -2.34 10.50
N LEU A 297 9.38 -2.68 9.22
CA LEU A 297 8.28 -2.92 8.27
C LEU A 297 7.41 -4.11 8.70
N ILE A 298 8.02 -5.25 9.06
CA ILE A 298 7.29 -6.44 9.54
C ILE A 298 6.47 -6.11 10.78
N LEU A 299 7.05 -5.41 11.77
CA LEU A 299 6.37 -5.03 13.00
C LEU A 299 5.23 -4.03 12.72
N THR A 300 5.44 -3.10 11.79
CA THR A 300 4.40 -2.16 11.35
C THR A 300 3.27 -2.90 10.64
N ALA A 301 3.59 -3.87 9.80
CA ALA A 301 2.58 -4.72 9.17
C ALA A 301 1.80 -5.52 10.22
N ALA A 302 2.48 -6.08 11.22
CA ALA A 302 1.85 -6.85 12.29
C ALA A 302 0.87 -5.99 13.10
N ARG A 303 1.22 -4.74 13.38
CA ARG A 303 0.38 -3.84 14.16
C ARG A 303 -0.76 -3.20 13.35
N HIS A 304 -0.50 -2.81 12.11
CA HIS A 304 -1.36 -1.86 11.37
C HIS A 304 -1.91 -2.38 10.03
N SER A 305 -1.58 -3.61 9.63
CA SER A 305 -2.02 -4.17 8.34
C SER A 305 -2.92 -5.39 8.52
N ASN A 306 -3.57 -5.80 7.43
CA ASN A 306 -4.31 -7.06 7.38
C ASN A 306 -3.34 -8.26 7.31
N VAL A 307 -3.84 -9.47 7.57
CA VAL A 307 -3.03 -10.69 7.58
C VAL A 307 -2.41 -11.01 6.23
N GLY A 308 -3.09 -10.73 5.12
CA GLY A 308 -2.52 -10.93 3.78
C GLY A 308 -1.25 -10.10 3.59
N ALA A 309 -1.31 -8.82 3.96
CA ALA A 309 -0.18 -7.90 3.91
C ALA A 309 0.92 -8.28 4.90
N LEU A 310 0.57 -8.64 6.15
CA LEU A 310 1.53 -9.14 7.14
C LEU A 310 2.23 -10.42 6.64
N LYS A 311 1.47 -11.37 6.12
CA LYS A 311 1.99 -12.62 5.57
C LYS A 311 2.95 -12.34 4.42
N ALA A 312 2.56 -11.49 3.46
CA ALA A 312 3.41 -11.14 2.33
C ALA A 312 4.75 -10.52 2.77
N VAL A 313 4.72 -9.58 3.72
CA VAL A 313 5.92 -8.92 4.25
C VAL A 313 6.79 -9.90 5.06
N VAL A 314 6.19 -10.78 5.87
CA VAL A 314 6.94 -11.80 6.63
C VAL A 314 7.54 -12.86 5.72
N GLU A 315 6.82 -13.31 4.69
CA GLU A 315 7.34 -14.27 3.71
C GLU A 315 8.49 -13.67 2.90
N LYS A 316 8.40 -12.38 2.55
CA LYS A 316 9.42 -11.69 1.76
C LYS A 316 10.66 -11.34 2.56
N TYR A 317 10.51 -10.85 3.80
CA TYR A 317 11.62 -10.25 4.57
C TYR A 317 11.94 -10.96 5.88
N GLY A 318 11.15 -11.95 6.30
CA GLY A 318 11.32 -12.63 7.59
C GLY A 318 12.69 -13.31 7.72
N ALA A 319 13.23 -13.87 6.64
CA ALA A 319 14.55 -14.48 6.63
C ALA A 319 15.67 -13.47 6.95
N ASP A 320 15.60 -12.27 6.39
CA ASP A 320 16.58 -11.19 6.59
C ASP A 320 16.69 -10.80 8.07
N VAL A 321 15.58 -10.91 8.81
CA VAL A 321 15.50 -10.58 10.23
C VAL A 321 15.65 -11.79 11.15
N GLY A 322 15.94 -12.97 10.60
CA GLY A 322 16.20 -14.20 11.37
C GLY A 322 14.95 -14.97 11.81
N MET A 323 13.79 -14.70 11.20
CA MET A 323 12.58 -15.50 11.42
C MET A 323 12.70 -16.87 10.74
N GLN A 324 12.01 -17.87 11.29
CA GLN A 324 12.04 -19.23 10.76
C GLN A 324 10.64 -19.56 10.21
N LEU A 325 10.53 -19.54 8.88
CA LEU A 325 9.23 -19.50 8.18
C LEU A 325 8.68 -20.89 7.79
N SER A 326 9.50 -21.94 7.84
CA SER A 326 9.19 -23.28 7.31
C SER A 326 8.02 -24.01 7.99
N SER A 327 7.47 -23.47 9.07
CA SER A 327 6.43 -24.12 9.89
C SER A 327 5.26 -23.21 10.25
N ILE A 328 5.18 -22.01 9.68
CA ILE A 328 4.13 -21.05 10.06
C ILE A 328 2.83 -21.41 9.33
N LYS A 329 1.80 -21.75 10.10
CA LYS A 329 0.47 -22.05 9.57
C LYS A 329 -0.25 -20.76 9.19
N SER A 330 -1.12 -20.82 8.19
CA SER A 330 -1.81 -19.60 7.71
C SER A 330 -2.65 -18.92 8.81
N TYR A 331 -3.27 -19.70 9.70
CA TYR A 331 -4.05 -19.17 10.84
C TYR A 331 -3.18 -18.46 11.88
N ALA A 332 -1.88 -18.74 11.94
CA ALA A 332 -0.98 -18.13 12.90
C ALA A 332 -0.85 -16.63 12.67
N TYR A 333 -0.88 -16.20 11.41
CA TYR A 333 -0.85 -14.78 11.06
C TYR A 333 -2.05 -14.01 11.61
N SER A 334 -3.26 -14.60 11.57
CA SER A 334 -4.46 -14.01 12.19
C SER A 334 -4.37 -13.92 13.71
N SER A 335 -3.57 -14.78 14.35
CA SER A 335 -3.36 -14.71 15.80
C SER A 335 -2.42 -13.57 16.23
N VAL A 336 -1.59 -13.05 15.32
CA VAL A 336 -0.59 -12.01 15.61
C VAL A 336 -0.90 -10.66 14.96
N SER A 337 -1.73 -10.64 13.92
CA SER A 337 -2.15 -9.41 13.26
C SER A 337 -2.94 -8.51 14.22
N GLY A 338 -2.73 -7.20 14.11
CA GLY A 338 -3.27 -6.17 15.00
C GLY A 338 -2.54 -6.03 16.34
N LYS A 339 -1.58 -6.90 16.66
CA LYS A 339 -0.85 -6.86 17.94
C LYS A 339 0.48 -6.11 17.81
N ASP A 340 0.93 -5.53 18.92
CA ASP A 340 2.24 -4.87 19.00
C ASP A 340 3.30 -5.86 19.48
N TYR A 341 4.47 -5.83 18.83
CA TYR A 341 5.61 -6.67 19.17
C TYR A 341 6.86 -5.81 19.33
N GLY A 342 7.70 -6.16 20.30
CA GLY A 342 8.95 -5.47 20.57
C GLY A 342 10.02 -5.74 19.51
N SER A 343 10.05 -6.97 19.00
CA SER A 343 11.02 -7.44 18.00
C SER A 343 10.45 -8.48 17.04
N ALA A 344 11.12 -8.69 15.90
CA ALA A 344 10.82 -9.79 14.98
C ALA A 344 10.95 -11.16 15.64
N ALA A 345 11.82 -11.31 16.65
CA ALA A 345 11.97 -12.54 17.41
C ALA A 345 10.72 -12.86 18.26
N ASP A 346 10.12 -11.84 18.88
CA ASP A 346 8.88 -11.98 19.65
C ASP A 346 7.72 -12.38 18.72
N LEU A 347 7.61 -11.71 17.57
CA LEU A 347 6.62 -12.04 16.55
C LEU A 347 6.81 -13.46 16.02
N ASN A 348 8.04 -13.88 15.72
CA ASN A 348 8.38 -15.24 15.27
C ASN A 348 7.96 -16.29 16.31
N THR A 349 8.18 -16.00 17.59
CA THR A 349 7.78 -16.89 18.68
C THR A 349 6.25 -16.99 18.78
N ALA A 350 5.55 -15.85 18.67
CA ALA A 350 4.09 -15.83 18.67
C ALA A 350 3.49 -16.58 17.48
N LEU A 351 4.06 -16.41 16.28
CA LEU A 351 3.67 -17.14 15.07
C LEU A 351 3.85 -18.66 15.20
N LYS A 352 4.93 -19.11 15.85
CA LYS A 352 5.19 -20.54 16.07
C LYS A 352 4.29 -21.17 17.13
N ASN A 353 3.95 -20.41 18.15
CA ASN A 353 3.13 -20.88 19.27
C ASN A 353 1.63 -20.72 19.02
N ALA A 354 1.22 -20.22 17.86
CA ALA A 354 -0.18 -20.08 17.51
C ALA A 354 -0.87 -21.45 17.47
N GLU A 355 -1.86 -21.62 18.33
CA GLU A 355 -2.70 -22.81 18.34
C GLU A 355 -3.79 -22.69 17.28
N SER A 356 -4.19 -23.82 16.69
CA SER A 356 -5.32 -23.85 15.76
C SER A 356 -6.57 -23.38 16.50
N PRO A 357 -7.45 -22.58 15.87
CA PRO A 357 -8.78 -22.34 16.42
C PRO A 357 -9.42 -23.70 16.71
N SER A 358 -9.76 -23.95 17.98
CA SER A 358 -10.47 -25.16 18.35
C SER A 358 -11.89 -25.09 17.78
N GLU A 359 -12.28 -26.08 16.98
CA GLU A 359 -13.69 -26.36 16.73
C GLU A 359 -14.31 -26.85 18.04
N SER A 360 -15.02 -25.98 18.74
CA SER A 360 -15.91 -26.33 19.85
C SER A 360 -17.31 -25.88 19.47
N SER A 361 -18.01 -26.69 18.66
CA SER A 361 -19.04 -27.65 19.11
C SER A 361 -20.02 -27.06 20.12
N GLY A 362 -21.22 -26.72 19.63
CA GLY A 362 -22.38 -26.43 20.47
C GLY A 362 -22.70 -27.63 21.35
N GLY A 363 -22.54 -27.45 22.66
CA GLY A 363 -22.94 -28.40 23.70
C GLY A 363 -23.82 -27.69 24.72
N SER A 364 -25.13 -27.84 24.55
CA SER A 364 -26.15 -27.46 25.54
C SER A 364 -26.11 -28.46 26.71
N GLY A 365 -26.09 -28.00 27.97
CA GLY A 365 -26.17 -28.91 29.12
C GLY A 365 -25.89 -28.30 30.51
N GLY A 366 -26.94 -27.72 31.11
CA GLY A 366 -27.33 -27.74 32.53
C GLY A 366 -26.31 -27.82 33.68
N GLY A 367 -26.42 -26.84 34.59
CA GLY A 367 -26.79 -27.12 35.99
C GLY A 367 -25.70 -27.26 37.07
N GLY A 368 -25.55 -26.20 37.88
CA GLY A 368 -25.55 -26.29 39.36
C GLY A 368 -24.22 -26.55 40.09
N GLY A 369 -24.00 -25.76 41.16
CA GLY A 369 -23.35 -26.27 42.38
C GLY A 369 -22.04 -25.59 42.81
N SER A 370 -22.14 -24.78 43.87
CA SER A 370 -21.06 -24.28 44.73
C SER A 370 -20.14 -25.38 45.30
N GLY A 371 -18.88 -25.06 45.62
CA GLY A 371 -18.11 -25.90 46.55
C GLY A 371 -16.57 -25.75 46.56
N SER A 372 -16.10 -24.81 47.37
CA SER A 372 -14.86 -24.76 48.18
C SER A 372 -13.84 -25.93 48.15
N SER A 373 -12.56 -25.54 48.07
CA SER A 373 -11.38 -25.98 48.85
C SER A 373 -10.91 -27.45 48.79
N GLY A 374 -9.62 -27.64 48.46
CA GLY A 374 -8.93 -28.92 48.58
C GLY A 374 -7.47 -28.89 48.16
N ASN A 375 -6.63 -28.27 48.99
CA ASN A 375 -5.16 -28.32 48.95
C ASN A 375 -4.61 -29.75 49.07
N LYS A 376 -3.61 -30.17 48.26
CA LYS A 376 -2.42 -30.94 48.73
C LYS A 376 -1.38 -31.19 47.64
N SER A 377 -0.14 -30.98 48.08
CA SER A 377 1.15 -31.05 47.40
C SER A 377 1.78 -32.46 47.39
N ASN A 378 2.64 -32.73 46.42
CA ASN A 378 3.93 -33.45 46.57
C ASN A 378 4.73 -33.28 45.27
N SER A 379 5.76 -32.42 45.21
CA SER A 379 7.16 -32.64 45.60
C SER A 379 7.95 -33.58 44.67
N THR A 380 9.00 -33.03 44.05
CA THR A 380 10.40 -33.51 43.85
C THR A 380 10.89 -32.99 42.48
N GLY A 381 11.97 -32.25 42.26
CA GLY A 381 13.05 -31.69 43.10
C GLY A 381 14.18 -31.22 42.16
N SER A 382 14.93 -30.18 42.59
CA SER A 382 16.28 -29.77 42.11
C SER A 382 16.35 -29.14 40.71
N THR A 383 16.99 -28.00 40.39
CA THR A 383 17.87 -26.97 40.99
C THR A 383 18.01 -25.90 39.87
N GLY A 384 18.11 -24.58 40.03
CA GLY A 384 18.36 -23.66 41.12
C GLY A 384 18.44 -22.23 40.55
N VAL A 385 18.76 -21.27 41.43
CA VAL A 385 19.06 -19.84 41.19
C VAL A 385 17.88 -18.88 41.28
N THR A 386 17.75 -18.31 42.47
CA THR A 386 16.95 -17.13 42.82
C THR A 386 17.70 -15.85 42.45
N PHE A 387 17.02 -14.88 41.84
CA PHE A 387 17.37 -13.45 41.94
C PHE A 387 16.12 -12.60 42.19
N PRO A 388 16.26 -11.46 42.90
CA PRO A 388 15.19 -10.75 43.59
C PRO A 388 14.43 -9.78 42.67
N GLY A 389 13.21 -9.44 43.10
CA GLY A 389 12.21 -8.74 42.30
C GLY A 389 12.57 -7.33 41.84
N THR A 390 11.93 -6.97 40.73
CA THR A 390 11.78 -5.60 40.24
C THR A 390 10.35 -5.39 39.78
N GLY A 391 9.82 -4.20 40.08
CA GLY A 391 8.42 -3.87 40.08
C GLY A 391 7.67 -4.16 38.78
N LYS A 392 6.38 -4.42 38.98
CA LYS A 392 5.32 -4.40 37.99
C LYS A 392 5.34 -3.04 37.28
N ALA A 393 5.97 -2.96 36.12
CA ALA A 393 5.75 -1.85 35.20
C ALA A 393 4.37 -2.05 34.56
N GLU A 394 3.49 -1.06 34.72
CA GLU A 394 2.26 -0.97 33.95
C GLU A 394 2.60 -0.95 32.45
N VAL A 395 2.11 -1.95 31.74
CA VAL A 395 2.13 -2.01 30.28
C VAL A 395 1.11 -0.96 29.79
N PRO A 396 1.48 -0.01 28.93
CA PRO A 396 0.52 0.94 28.38
C PRO A 396 -0.54 0.19 27.55
N GLU A 397 -1.80 0.57 27.76
CA GLU A 397 -2.98 -0.07 27.20
C GLU A 397 -3.01 0.02 25.66
N ILE A 398 -3.20 -1.14 25.02
CA ILE A 398 -3.32 -1.36 23.58
C ILE A 398 -4.62 -0.77 23.01
N ASN A 399 -4.57 0.40 22.37
CA ASN A 399 -5.79 0.96 21.75
C ASN A 399 -5.90 0.51 20.27
N ALA A 400 -6.51 -0.65 20.03
CA ALA A 400 -7.08 -1.03 18.73
C ALA A 400 -8.59 -0.79 18.81
N ARG A 401 -9.16 -0.04 17.85
CA ARG A 401 -10.57 0.41 17.94
C ARG A 401 -11.57 -0.75 17.98
N PHE A 402 -11.34 -1.82 17.21
CA PHE A 402 -12.14 -3.04 17.25
C PHE A 402 -11.22 -4.28 17.32
N ILE A 403 -11.45 -5.16 18.30
CA ILE A 403 -10.57 -6.31 18.59
C ILE A 403 -11.01 -7.62 17.90
N ASP A 404 -12.20 -7.65 17.30
CA ASP A 404 -12.91 -8.83 16.82
C ASP A 404 -12.99 -8.95 15.29
N LEU A 405 -12.19 -8.16 14.56
CA LEU A 405 -12.18 -8.14 13.10
C LEU A 405 -11.34 -9.24 12.44
N ASN A 406 -10.69 -10.09 13.24
CA ASN A 406 -9.82 -11.17 12.78
C ASN A 406 -10.53 -12.23 11.92
N THR A 407 -11.85 -12.39 12.04
CA THR A 407 -12.62 -13.35 11.25
C THR A 407 -13.12 -12.80 9.90
N VAL A 408 -12.93 -11.50 9.65
CA VAL A 408 -13.46 -10.79 8.47
C VAL A 408 -12.44 -9.82 7.88
N GLU A 409 -11.19 -10.25 7.74
CA GLU A 409 -10.09 -9.40 7.27
C GLU A 409 -10.38 -8.71 5.93
N TRP A 410 -11.16 -9.36 5.05
CA TRP A 410 -11.64 -8.82 3.78
C TRP A 410 -12.51 -7.55 3.94
N ALA A 411 -13.08 -7.31 5.12
CA ALA A 411 -13.88 -6.13 5.47
C ALA A 411 -13.13 -5.11 6.33
N TYR A 412 -11.90 -5.42 6.78
CA TYR A 412 -11.18 -4.60 7.76
C TYR A 412 -11.00 -3.15 7.30
N GLU A 413 -10.50 -2.93 6.08
CA GLU A 413 -10.29 -1.59 5.52
C GLU A 413 -11.59 -0.80 5.48
N ALA A 414 -12.66 -1.42 5.00
CA ALA A 414 -13.97 -0.81 4.93
C ALA A 414 -14.48 -0.41 6.32
N ILE A 415 -14.40 -1.32 7.30
CA ILE A 415 -14.85 -1.08 8.67
C ILE A 415 -14.07 0.07 9.31
N MET A 416 -12.74 0.06 9.22
CA MET A 416 -11.90 1.09 9.82
C MET A 416 -12.09 2.45 9.15
N ALA A 417 -12.09 2.51 7.81
CA ALA A 417 -12.29 3.76 7.07
C ALA A 417 -13.65 4.39 7.37
N LEU A 418 -14.71 3.58 7.43
CA LEU A 418 -16.04 4.07 7.80
C LEU A 418 -16.10 4.50 9.27
N ALA A 419 -15.37 3.83 10.17
CA ALA A 419 -15.35 4.18 11.59
C ALA A 419 -14.62 5.50 11.84
N ASP A 420 -13.51 5.73 11.12
CA ASP A 420 -12.74 6.98 11.18
C ASP A 420 -13.53 8.17 10.63
N ASN A 421 -14.44 7.91 9.69
CA ASN A 421 -15.38 8.90 9.17
C ASN A 421 -16.68 9.02 10.00
N GLY A 422 -16.78 8.30 11.13
CA GLY A 422 -17.93 8.34 12.02
C GLY A 422 -19.21 7.70 11.45
N ILE A 423 -19.11 6.94 10.35
CA ILE A 423 -20.24 6.32 9.66
C ILE A 423 -20.66 5.03 10.35
N VAL A 424 -19.69 4.19 10.75
CA VAL A 424 -19.96 2.97 11.52
C VAL A 424 -19.38 3.07 12.93
N ASN A 425 -20.01 2.37 13.87
CA ASN A 425 -19.53 2.23 15.24
C ASN A 425 -19.61 0.76 15.68
N GLY A 426 -18.83 0.42 16.71
CA GLY A 426 -18.91 -0.88 17.37
C GLY A 426 -20.24 -1.05 18.10
N LYS A 427 -20.59 -2.30 18.43
CA LYS A 427 -21.71 -2.57 19.36
C LYS A 427 -21.28 -2.40 20.81
N THR A 428 -19.99 -2.55 21.08
CA THR A 428 -19.35 -2.19 22.34
C THR A 428 -18.22 -1.19 22.07
N ASP A 429 -17.56 -0.72 23.12
CA ASP A 429 -16.46 0.24 23.02
C ASP A 429 -15.28 -0.27 22.19
N ASN A 430 -15.10 -1.59 22.11
CA ASN A 430 -13.95 -2.21 21.46
C ASN A 430 -14.28 -3.40 20.54
N GLU A 431 -15.54 -3.69 20.25
CA GLU A 431 -15.94 -4.77 19.33
C GLU A 431 -16.96 -4.31 18.29
N PHE A 432 -16.73 -4.73 17.05
CA PHE A 432 -17.55 -4.38 15.91
C PHE A 432 -18.72 -5.34 15.65
N TYR A 433 -18.59 -6.61 16.04
CA TYR A 433 -19.46 -7.74 15.75
C TYR A 433 -19.65 -7.97 14.25
N PRO A 434 -18.59 -8.32 13.50
CA PRO A 434 -18.63 -8.32 12.04
C PRO A 434 -19.55 -9.37 11.41
N ASN A 435 -19.80 -10.48 12.10
CA ASN A 435 -20.64 -11.58 11.62
C ASN A 435 -22.12 -11.44 12.01
N ASP A 436 -22.43 -10.50 12.90
CA ASP A 436 -23.82 -10.21 13.28
C ASP A 436 -24.60 -9.70 12.07
N LYS A 437 -25.88 -10.04 12.02
CA LYS A 437 -26.80 -9.52 11.02
C LYS A 437 -27.15 -8.07 11.31
N VAL A 438 -27.40 -7.33 10.24
CA VAL A 438 -27.79 -5.91 10.31
C VAL A 438 -29.30 -5.81 10.17
N THR A 439 -29.96 -5.05 11.03
CA THR A 439 -31.39 -4.77 10.84
C THR A 439 -31.60 -3.69 9.79
N ARG A 440 -32.79 -3.66 9.20
CA ARG A 440 -33.13 -2.73 8.13
C ARG A 440 -33.02 -1.26 8.57
N GLU A 441 -33.37 -0.96 9.82
CA GLU A 441 -33.26 0.38 10.41
C GLU A 441 -31.83 0.76 10.78
N GLU A 442 -30.99 -0.21 11.20
CA GLU A 442 -29.56 0.02 11.37
C GLU A 442 -28.91 0.39 10.03
N PHE A 443 -29.24 -0.33 8.96
CA PHE A 443 -28.69 -0.04 7.63
C PHE A 443 -29.15 1.33 7.11
N ALA A 444 -30.41 1.71 7.33
CA ALA A 444 -30.91 3.04 6.98
C ALA A 444 -30.12 4.15 7.67
N LYS A 445 -29.83 4.00 8.98
CA LYS A 445 -28.98 4.93 9.72
C LYS A 445 -27.58 5.05 9.10
N LEU A 446 -26.95 3.94 8.75
CA LEU A 446 -25.61 3.97 8.16
C LEU A 446 -25.58 4.76 6.85
N LEU A 447 -26.59 4.61 5.99
CA LEU A 447 -26.69 5.36 4.74
C LEU A 447 -26.94 6.86 4.96
N VAL A 448 -27.80 7.21 5.91
CA VAL A 448 -28.05 8.62 6.28
C VAL A 448 -26.78 9.28 6.81
N CYS A 449 -26.01 8.58 7.66
CA CYS A 449 -24.72 9.07 8.16
C CYS A 449 -23.67 9.17 7.06
N MET A 450 -23.58 8.17 6.18
CA MET A 450 -22.67 8.21 5.04
C MET A 450 -22.94 9.43 4.14
N ALA A 451 -24.22 9.76 3.92
CA ALA A 451 -24.67 10.88 3.12
C ALA A 451 -24.67 12.24 3.86
N ARG A 452 -24.32 12.25 5.15
CA ARG A 452 -24.34 13.43 6.03
C ARG A 452 -25.70 14.14 6.10
N LEU A 453 -26.79 13.37 6.10
CA LEU A 453 -28.17 13.85 6.06
C LEU A 453 -28.84 13.93 7.46
N GLU A 454 -28.09 13.72 8.53
CA GLU A 454 -28.62 13.52 9.89
C GLU A 454 -29.47 14.67 10.42
N ASN A 455 -29.29 15.88 9.88
CA ASN A 455 -30.02 17.10 10.25
C ASN A 455 -31.14 17.46 9.26
N GLY A 456 -31.47 16.58 8.32
CA GLY A 456 -32.55 16.77 7.37
C GLY A 456 -33.92 16.84 8.04
N ALA A 457 -34.85 17.55 7.40
CA ALA A 457 -36.25 17.58 7.83
C ALA A 457 -36.92 16.21 7.57
N TYR A 458 -37.84 15.80 8.45
CA TYR A 458 -38.60 14.56 8.32
C TYR A 458 -39.97 14.63 8.98
N SER A 459 -40.90 13.80 8.51
CA SER A 459 -42.19 13.52 9.16
C SER A 459 -42.23 12.09 9.71
N ASN A 460 -43.00 11.85 10.79
CA ASN A 460 -43.14 10.53 11.41
C ASN A 460 -44.34 9.72 10.87
N ASP A 461 -45.07 10.25 9.88
CA ASP A 461 -46.37 9.70 9.48
C ASP A 461 -46.28 8.65 8.35
N HIS A 462 -45.07 8.19 8.01
CA HIS A 462 -44.82 7.32 6.86
C HIS A 462 -45.01 5.83 7.15
N PHE A 463 -44.68 5.40 8.38
CA PHE A 463 -44.67 3.99 8.76
C PHE A 463 -45.27 3.77 10.14
N THR A 464 -46.18 2.80 10.23
CA THR A 464 -46.91 2.47 11.46
C THR A 464 -46.10 1.68 12.48
N ASP A 465 -45.02 1.01 12.05
CA ASP A 465 -44.08 0.29 12.90
C ASP A 465 -42.86 1.11 13.31
N VAL A 466 -42.77 2.39 12.88
CA VAL A 466 -41.71 3.30 13.31
C VAL A 466 -42.25 4.18 14.44
N GLY A 467 -41.91 3.81 15.68
CA GLY A 467 -42.28 4.60 16.85
C GLY A 467 -41.61 5.98 16.82
N ALA A 468 -42.37 7.06 17.01
CA ALA A 468 -41.88 8.44 16.89
C ALA A 468 -40.63 8.73 17.74
N ASP A 469 -40.57 8.17 18.96
CA ASP A 469 -39.48 8.37 19.92
C ASP A 469 -38.36 7.31 19.83
N ALA A 470 -38.45 6.36 18.90
CA ALA A 470 -37.43 5.33 18.74
C ALA A 470 -36.11 5.91 18.19
N TRP A 471 -34.96 5.37 18.63
CA TRP A 471 -33.64 5.88 18.24
C TRP A 471 -33.42 5.90 16.71
N TYR A 472 -34.07 4.97 15.99
CA TYR A 472 -33.99 4.84 14.54
C TYR A 472 -34.97 5.74 13.79
N SER A 473 -36.00 6.27 14.47
CA SER A 473 -37.14 6.99 13.86
C SER A 473 -36.67 8.10 12.91
N ARG A 474 -35.83 9.00 13.42
CA ARG A 474 -35.24 10.10 12.62
C ARG A 474 -34.52 9.60 11.37
N TYR A 475 -33.76 8.52 11.46
CA TYR A 475 -32.93 8.05 10.35
C TYR A 475 -33.78 7.36 9.29
N VAL A 476 -34.76 6.56 9.71
CA VAL A 476 -35.70 5.91 8.79
C VAL A 476 -36.52 6.95 8.03
N ASN A 477 -37.04 7.96 8.73
CA ASN A 477 -37.85 8.99 8.09
C ASN A 477 -37.00 9.91 7.18
N ILE A 478 -35.79 10.32 7.60
CA ILE A 478 -34.87 11.06 6.71
C ILE A 478 -34.52 10.25 5.46
N ALA A 479 -34.26 8.95 5.61
CA ALA A 479 -33.98 8.07 4.47
C ALA A 479 -35.18 8.01 3.51
N TYR A 480 -36.41 8.01 4.03
CA TYR A 480 -37.62 8.04 3.22
C TYR A 480 -37.78 9.37 2.47
N GLU A 481 -37.61 10.51 3.14
CA GLU A 481 -37.74 11.84 2.52
C GLU A 481 -36.72 12.07 1.39
N ASN A 482 -35.55 11.44 1.48
CA ASN A 482 -34.51 11.52 0.46
C ASN A 482 -34.62 10.41 -0.60
N GLY A 483 -35.68 9.60 -0.57
CA GLY A 483 -35.91 8.50 -1.51
C GLY A 483 -34.91 7.36 -1.39
N ILE A 484 -34.14 7.28 -0.31
CA ILE A 484 -33.14 6.23 -0.06
C ILE A 484 -33.84 4.90 0.26
N CYS A 485 -34.91 4.94 1.05
CA CYS A 485 -35.66 3.75 1.44
C CYS A 485 -37.15 3.84 1.09
N ASN A 486 -37.77 2.67 0.97
CA ASN A 486 -39.22 2.50 0.91
C ASN A 486 -39.62 1.43 1.94
N GLY A 487 -40.90 1.45 2.32
CA GLY A 487 -41.48 0.40 3.14
C GLY A 487 -41.60 -0.95 2.42
N ILE A 488 -41.90 -1.98 3.19
CA ILE A 488 -42.13 -3.36 2.70
C ILE A 488 -43.60 -3.61 2.34
N GLY A 489 -44.42 -2.57 2.28
CA GLY A 489 -45.87 -2.61 2.03
C GLY A 489 -46.71 -2.54 3.31
N GLY A 490 -48.02 -2.26 3.14
CA GLY A 490 -48.98 -2.23 4.25
C GLY A 490 -48.78 -1.12 5.30
N GLY A 491 -48.00 -0.07 4.96
CA GLY A 491 -47.63 0.98 5.91
C GLY A 491 -46.51 0.57 6.89
N TYR A 492 -45.71 -0.44 6.54
CA TYR A 492 -44.60 -0.93 7.36
C TYR A 492 -43.24 -0.61 6.74
N PHE A 493 -42.28 -0.18 7.55
CA PHE A 493 -40.87 -0.12 7.19
C PHE A 493 -40.22 -1.50 7.25
N GLY A 494 -40.61 -2.32 8.24
CA GLY A 494 -39.98 -3.59 8.56
C GLY A 494 -38.94 -3.48 9.67
N VAL A 495 -39.22 -2.67 10.70
CA VAL A 495 -38.32 -2.47 11.85
C VAL A 495 -38.01 -3.82 12.54
N GLY A 496 -36.75 -4.02 12.90
CA GLY A 496 -36.25 -5.22 13.58
C GLY A 496 -36.05 -6.42 12.65
N LYS A 497 -36.39 -6.31 11.36
CA LYS A 497 -36.07 -7.35 10.38
C LYS A 497 -34.62 -7.21 9.94
N GLU A 498 -33.92 -8.33 9.86
CA GLU A 498 -32.61 -8.40 9.22
C GLU A 498 -32.72 -8.00 7.75
N ILE A 499 -31.76 -7.23 7.25
CA ILE A 499 -31.78 -6.75 5.87
C ILE A 499 -31.26 -7.80 4.91
N THR A 500 -32.04 -8.09 3.87
CA THR A 500 -31.62 -8.97 2.77
C THR A 500 -30.62 -8.28 1.86
N ARG A 501 -29.79 -9.05 1.16
CA ARG A 501 -28.82 -8.49 0.21
C ARG A 501 -29.47 -7.73 -0.94
N GLN A 502 -30.62 -8.18 -1.43
CA GLN A 502 -31.36 -7.46 -2.48
C GLN A 502 -31.92 -6.12 -1.98
N ASP A 503 -32.43 -6.05 -0.74
CA ASP A 503 -32.95 -4.82 -0.17
C ASP A 503 -31.84 -3.81 0.15
N MET A 504 -30.73 -4.30 0.69
CA MET A 504 -29.51 -3.53 0.91
C MET A 504 -29.05 -2.86 -0.40
N SER A 505 -29.08 -3.61 -1.50
CA SER A 505 -28.71 -3.12 -2.83
C SER A 505 -29.64 -2.04 -3.33
N VAL A 506 -30.95 -2.20 -3.15
CA VAL A 506 -31.94 -1.17 -3.54
C VAL A 506 -31.70 0.14 -2.81
N MET A 507 -31.44 0.09 -1.49
CA MET A 507 -31.21 1.29 -0.70
C MET A 507 -29.92 2.02 -1.09
N VAL A 508 -28.83 1.27 -1.34
CA VAL A 508 -27.56 1.86 -1.80
C VAL A 508 -27.70 2.46 -3.20
N HIS A 509 -28.37 1.75 -4.11
CA HIS A 509 -28.63 2.24 -5.46
C HIS A 509 -29.43 3.54 -5.44
N ASN A 510 -30.48 3.61 -4.63
CA ASN A 510 -31.30 4.81 -4.52
C ASN A 510 -30.51 6.00 -3.98
N LEU A 511 -29.64 5.78 -2.99
CA LEU A 511 -28.75 6.82 -2.46
C LEU A 511 -27.77 7.34 -3.52
N LEU A 512 -27.10 6.45 -4.26
CA LEU A 512 -26.16 6.88 -5.30
C LEU A 512 -26.91 7.64 -6.41
N LYS A 513 -28.11 7.19 -6.77
CA LYS A 513 -28.97 7.89 -7.72
C LYS A 513 -29.42 9.27 -7.22
N SER A 514 -29.78 9.41 -5.94
CA SER A 514 -30.11 10.72 -5.36
C SER A 514 -28.90 11.65 -5.30
N ASN A 515 -27.69 11.09 -5.27
CA ASN A 515 -26.43 11.85 -5.34
C ASN A 515 -25.92 12.09 -6.78
N HIS A 516 -26.78 11.94 -7.79
CA HIS A 516 -26.47 12.17 -9.21
C HIS A 516 -25.37 11.28 -9.80
N GLU A 517 -25.09 10.12 -9.21
CA GLU A 517 -24.18 9.14 -9.81
C GLU A 517 -24.77 8.56 -11.11
N ALA A 518 -23.91 8.36 -12.12
CA ALA A 518 -24.35 7.80 -13.40
C ALA A 518 -24.74 6.33 -13.23
N MET A 519 -26.04 6.05 -13.36
CA MET A 519 -26.59 4.69 -13.35
C MET A 519 -26.57 4.15 -14.78
N ASN A 520 -25.61 3.29 -15.09
CA ASN A 520 -25.58 2.56 -16.36
C ASN A 520 -26.01 1.12 -16.11
N PRO A 521 -27.16 0.65 -16.63
CA PRO A 521 -27.48 -0.75 -16.61
C PRO A 521 -26.51 -1.47 -17.56
N LEU A 522 -25.55 -2.19 -17.00
CA LEU A 522 -24.76 -3.17 -17.72
C LEU A 522 -25.10 -4.55 -17.16
N HIS A 523 -25.47 -5.44 -18.07
CA HIS A 523 -25.94 -6.77 -17.76
C HIS A 523 -24.87 -7.57 -17.02
N THR A 524 -25.20 -8.06 -15.83
CA THR A 524 -24.39 -9.00 -15.05
C THR A 524 -25.30 -10.17 -14.71
N GLU A 525 -24.98 -11.37 -15.22
CA GLU A 525 -25.73 -12.58 -14.89
C GLU A 525 -25.03 -13.26 -13.72
N PHE A 526 -25.47 -12.94 -12.49
CA PHE A 526 -25.24 -13.87 -11.39
C PHE A 526 -25.98 -15.18 -11.69
N ALA A 527 -25.42 -16.30 -11.28
CA ALA A 527 -26.01 -17.62 -11.55
C ALA A 527 -27.40 -17.78 -10.90
N ASP A 528 -27.72 -16.95 -9.90
CA ASP A 528 -29.00 -16.85 -9.21
C ASP A 528 -29.78 -15.57 -9.54
N ASP A 529 -29.59 -14.98 -10.74
CA ASP A 529 -30.33 -13.79 -11.17
C ASP A 529 -31.86 -13.98 -11.14
N GLU A 530 -32.33 -15.19 -11.44
CA GLU A 530 -33.77 -15.55 -11.38
C GLU A 530 -34.34 -15.53 -9.96
N ASP A 531 -33.49 -15.64 -8.92
CA ASP A 531 -33.90 -15.52 -7.53
C ASP A 531 -33.98 -14.07 -7.04
N ILE A 532 -33.45 -13.12 -7.81
CA ILE A 532 -33.52 -11.69 -7.52
C ILE A 532 -34.93 -11.20 -7.81
N SER A 533 -35.55 -10.57 -6.81
CA SER A 533 -36.90 -10.01 -7.00
C SER A 533 -36.88 -8.88 -8.04
N ASP A 534 -37.94 -8.77 -8.85
CA ASP A 534 -37.98 -7.82 -9.98
C ASP A 534 -37.72 -6.36 -9.59
N TYR A 535 -38.14 -5.96 -8.39
CA TYR A 535 -37.88 -4.61 -7.88
C TYR A 535 -36.39 -4.33 -7.60
N ALA A 536 -35.60 -5.37 -7.35
CA ALA A 536 -34.18 -5.26 -6.99
C ALA A 536 -33.25 -5.46 -8.19
N LYS A 537 -33.70 -6.11 -9.27
CA LYS A 537 -32.89 -6.37 -10.48
C LYS A 537 -32.16 -5.14 -11.02
N PRO A 538 -32.83 -3.95 -11.19
CA PRO A 538 -32.14 -2.77 -11.68
C PRO A 538 -31.01 -2.29 -10.74
N ALA A 539 -31.25 -2.38 -9.43
CA ALA A 539 -30.28 -1.97 -8.42
C ALA A 539 -29.07 -2.91 -8.39
N VAL A 540 -29.30 -4.23 -8.40
CA VAL A 540 -28.22 -5.23 -8.38
C VAL A 540 -27.36 -5.12 -9.65
N SER A 541 -27.99 -5.03 -10.83
CA SER A 541 -27.26 -4.88 -12.10
C SER A 541 -26.42 -3.60 -12.14
N SER A 542 -27.00 -2.45 -11.75
CA SER A 542 -26.26 -1.17 -11.75
C SER A 542 -25.09 -1.19 -10.76
N LEU A 543 -25.33 -1.65 -9.52
CA LEU A 543 -24.28 -1.69 -8.50
C LEU A 543 -23.18 -2.70 -8.81
N SER A 544 -23.50 -3.82 -9.44
CA SER A 544 -22.50 -4.79 -9.89
C SER A 544 -21.67 -4.24 -11.04
N ALA A 545 -22.30 -3.59 -12.03
CA ALA A 545 -21.61 -2.89 -13.11
C ALA A 545 -20.67 -1.77 -12.58
N MET A 546 -21.08 -1.12 -11.51
CA MET A 546 -20.28 -0.12 -10.82
C MET A 546 -19.20 -0.73 -9.92
N GLY A 547 -19.09 -2.05 -9.76
CA GLY A 547 -18.13 -2.69 -8.85
C GLY A 547 -18.39 -2.38 -7.37
N VAL A 548 -19.60 -1.91 -7.03
CA VAL A 548 -20.05 -1.72 -5.63
C VAL A 548 -20.44 -3.07 -5.02
N ILE A 549 -20.89 -4.02 -5.84
CA ILE A 549 -21.27 -5.38 -5.43
C ILE A 549 -20.53 -6.41 -6.29
N ASN A 550 -19.89 -7.39 -5.65
CA ASN A 550 -19.09 -8.44 -6.31
C ASN A 550 -19.60 -9.88 -6.05
N GLY A 551 -20.84 -10.04 -5.57
CA GLY A 551 -21.40 -11.35 -5.20
C GLY A 551 -20.86 -11.92 -3.89
N VAL A 552 -21.08 -13.22 -3.66
CA VAL A 552 -20.62 -13.97 -2.47
C VAL A 552 -19.69 -15.15 -2.80
N GLY A 553 -19.28 -15.30 -4.06
CA GLY A 553 -18.50 -16.44 -4.56
C GLY A 553 -19.28 -17.28 -5.58
N ASP A 554 -18.59 -18.12 -6.36
CA ASP A 554 -19.19 -19.03 -7.35
C ASP A 554 -20.19 -18.39 -8.34
N ASN A 555 -19.96 -17.11 -8.67
CA ASN A 555 -20.86 -16.28 -9.49
C ASN A 555 -22.28 -16.11 -8.88
N MET A 556 -22.44 -16.21 -7.55
CA MET A 556 -23.72 -16.06 -6.84
C MET A 556 -23.86 -14.68 -6.20
N PHE A 557 -25.07 -14.13 -6.19
CA PHE A 557 -25.42 -12.91 -5.46
C PHE A 557 -26.02 -13.17 -4.08
N ALA A 558 -26.78 -14.25 -3.92
CA ALA A 558 -27.56 -14.64 -2.76
C ALA A 558 -28.60 -13.56 -2.34
N PRO A 559 -29.61 -13.26 -3.17
CA PRO A 559 -30.49 -12.10 -2.98
C PRO A 559 -31.30 -12.12 -1.68
N LYS A 560 -31.69 -13.32 -1.23
CA LYS A 560 -32.58 -13.53 -0.07
C LYS A 560 -31.81 -13.70 1.25
N ASP A 561 -30.48 -13.79 1.19
CA ASP A 561 -29.65 -13.94 2.38
C ASP A 561 -29.55 -12.62 3.16
N ASN A 562 -29.48 -12.73 4.49
CA ASN A 562 -29.31 -11.57 5.36
C ASN A 562 -27.86 -11.13 5.42
N ALA A 563 -27.62 -9.83 5.27
CA ALA A 563 -26.29 -9.24 5.26
C ALA A 563 -25.67 -9.21 6.66
N THR A 564 -24.39 -9.56 6.76
CA THR A 564 -23.61 -9.32 7.99
C THR A 564 -23.13 -7.87 8.06
N ARG A 565 -22.75 -7.42 9.26
CA ARG A 565 -22.16 -6.10 9.49
C ARG A 565 -20.91 -5.85 8.64
N ALA A 566 -20.06 -6.87 8.49
CA ALA A 566 -18.90 -6.80 7.61
C ALA A 566 -19.30 -6.63 6.12
N GLN A 567 -20.31 -7.37 5.65
CA GLN A 567 -20.78 -7.27 4.26
C GLN A 567 -21.41 -5.91 3.98
N ALA A 568 -22.21 -5.40 4.93
CA ALA A 568 -22.79 -4.07 4.86
C ALA A 568 -21.69 -2.99 4.81
N ALA A 569 -20.68 -3.09 5.68
CA ALA A 569 -19.56 -2.14 5.72
C ALA A 569 -18.80 -2.09 4.38
N VAL A 570 -18.52 -3.24 3.76
CA VAL A 570 -17.83 -3.27 2.46
C VAL A 570 -18.62 -2.59 1.36
N ILE A 571 -19.93 -2.84 1.28
CA ILE A 571 -20.79 -2.23 0.26
C ILE A 571 -20.93 -0.72 0.50
N ILE A 572 -21.12 -0.30 1.75
CA ILE A 572 -21.17 1.11 2.14
C ILE A 572 -19.84 1.79 1.78
N TYR A 573 -18.70 1.18 2.09
CA TYR A 573 -17.39 1.74 1.77
C TYR A 573 -17.16 1.89 0.27
N ALA A 574 -17.56 0.90 -0.53
CA ALA A 574 -17.49 0.99 -1.98
C ALA A 574 -18.36 2.14 -2.53
N ALA A 575 -19.58 2.30 -2.02
CA ALA A 575 -20.46 3.42 -2.35
C ALA A 575 -19.88 4.78 -1.90
N TYR A 576 -19.34 4.84 -0.68
CA TYR A 576 -18.70 6.03 -0.11
C TYR A 576 -17.53 6.53 -0.96
N LYS A 577 -16.66 5.61 -1.45
CA LYS A 577 -15.55 5.98 -2.35
C LYS A 577 -16.02 6.63 -3.64
N ARG A 578 -17.16 6.17 -4.18
CA ARG A 578 -17.75 6.76 -5.41
C ARG A 578 -18.25 8.17 -5.17
N MET A 579 -19.03 8.37 -4.12
CA MET A 579 -19.57 9.70 -3.78
C MET A 579 -18.49 10.74 -3.49
N ASN A 580 -17.30 10.32 -3.03
CA ASN A 580 -16.22 11.23 -2.62
C ASN A 580 -15.02 11.27 -3.60
N GLY A 581 -15.15 10.71 -4.81
CA GLY A 581 -14.12 10.80 -5.85
C GLY A 581 -12.79 10.11 -5.57
N VAL A 582 -12.70 9.30 -4.50
CA VAL A 582 -11.48 8.53 -4.17
C VAL A 582 -11.54 7.20 -4.92
N ILE A 583 -11.18 7.24 -6.20
CA ILE A 583 -10.79 6.03 -6.94
C ILE A 583 -9.28 6.09 -7.10
N SER A 584 -8.62 5.09 -6.51
CA SER A 584 -7.27 4.65 -6.84
C SER A 584 -7.07 4.67 -8.36
N GLN A 585 -6.23 5.59 -8.84
CA GLN A 585 -5.64 5.56 -10.18
C GLN A 585 -4.22 5.02 -10.11
#